data_AF-A0A973TVE4-F1
#
_entry.id   AF-A0A973TVE4-F1
#
_cell.length_a   1.000
_cell.length_b   1.000
_cell.length_c   1.000
_cell.angle_alpha   90.00
_cell.angle_beta   90.00
_cell.angle_gamma   90.00
#
_symmetry.space_group_name_H-M   'P 1'
#
loop_
_entity.id
_entity.type
_entity.pdbx_description
1 polymer ?
#
loop_
_entity_poly.entity_id
_entity_poly.type
_entity_poly.pdbx_seq_one_letter_code
_entity_poly.pdbx_strand_id
1 'polypeptide(L)'
;IAGLLATALGGTVYSCDDRVGRHAASTPGGVLAELVSCPVGVRLARPVERQVADVLAGYREQFPLIVRDVRAISGPVVVEGAALLPELVAGAGVPAARAVWLVPTPEFQVRHYERRTWARELLRDVPDPDRAFRRWMRRDARFAVVVAEQARALGYRVVVVDGSRSAAEVFADLFG
;
A
#
# COMPACT_ATOMS: atom_id res chain seq x y z
N ILE A 1 2.87 3.94 12.45
CA ILE A 1 4.31 4.03 12.12
C ILE A 1 4.64 5.31 11.37
N ALA A 2 4.08 5.56 10.18
CA ALA A 2 4.39 6.76 9.39
C ALA A 2 4.25 8.07 10.18
N GLY A 3 3.17 8.23 10.96
CA GLY A 3 3.00 9.39 11.84
C GLY A 3 4.11 9.52 12.90
N LEU A 4 4.54 8.41 13.52
CA LEU A 4 5.65 8.42 14.48
C LEU A 4 6.96 8.83 13.82
N LEU A 5 7.23 8.33 12.60
CA LEU A 5 8.40 8.71 11.80
C LEU A 5 8.37 10.20 11.46
N ALA A 6 7.23 10.72 11.00
CA ALA A 6 7.09 12.13 10.67
C ALA A 6 7.31 13.01 11.90
N THR A 7 6.71 12.67 13.04
CA THR A 7 6.93 13.39 14.30
C THR A 7 8.40 13.38 14.72
N ALA A 8 9.07 12.23 14.69
CA ALA A 8 10.48 12.12 15.06
C ALA A 8 11.42 12.93 14.13
N LEU A 9 11.04 13.08 12.85
CA LEU A 9 11.78 13.85 11.87
C LEU A 9 11.39 15.34 11.85
N GLY A 10 10.44 15.78 12.68
CA GLY A 10 9.89 17.14 12.63
C GLY A 10 9.18 17.46 11.30
N GLY A 11 8.61 16.44 10.66
CA GLY A 11 8.05 16.49 9.31
C GLY A 11 6.56 16.18 9.24
N THR A 12 6.09 15.98 8.01
CA THR A 12 4.68 15.64 7.71
C THR A 12 4.55 14.24 7.09
N VAL A 13 3.33 13.71 7.08
CA VAL A 13 2.99 12.47 6.37
C VAL A 13 2.33 12.81 5.05
N TYR A 14 2.81 12.19 3.97
CA TYR A 14 2.10 12.10 2.70
C TYR A 14 1.52 10.70 2.55
N SER A 15 0.20 10.57 2.64
CA SER A 15 -0.51 9.31 2.37
C SER A 15 -0.82 9.19 0.88
N CYS A 16 -0.38 8.11 0.24
CA CYS A 16 -0.73 7.82 -1.15
C CYS A 16 -2.24 7.52 -1.30
N ASP A 17 -2.85 6.92 -0.28
CA ASP A 17 -4.25 6.49 -0.29
C ASP A 17 -5.18 7.72 -0.27
N ASP A 18 -4.84 8.77 0.48
CA ASP A 18 -5.58 10.04 0.51
C ASP A 18 -5.58 10.79 -0.84
N ARG A 19 -4.69 10.40 -1.76
CA ARG A 19 -4.47 11.09 -3.04
C ARG A 19 -4.96 10.27 -4.24
N VAL A 20 -5.28 9.00 -4.04
CA VAL A 20 -5.63 8.06 -5.11
C VAL A 20 -6.79 8.56 -5.98
N GLY A 21 -7.84 9.14 -5.37
CA GLY A 21 -9.00 9.66 -6.11
C GLY A 21 -8.66 10.85 -7.00
N ARG A 22 -7.87 11.81 -6.49
CA ARG A 22 -7.38 12.96 -7.28
C ARG A 22 -6.46 12.51 -8.41
N HIS A 23 -5.60 11.53 -8.15
CA HIS A 23 -4.67 10.99 -9.14
C HIS A 23 -5.39 10.22 -10.25
N ALA A 24 -6.38 9.40 -9.89
CA ALA A 24 -7.28 8.74 -10.83
C ALA A 24 -8.00 9.73 -11.75
N ALA A 25 -8.54 10.82 -11.20
CA ALA A 25 -9.19 11.87 -11.99
C ALA A 25 -8.23 12.59 -12.95
N SER A 26 -6.92 12.59 -12.66
CA SER A 26 -5.87 13.18 -13.51
C SER A 26 -5.36 12.22 -14.59
N THR A 27 -5.81 10.96 -14.59
CA THR A 27 -5.40 9.89 -15.53
C THR A 27 -6.62 9.21 -16.17
N PRO A 28 -7.51 9.97 -16.83
CA PRO A 28 -8.73 9.41 -17.40
C PRO A 28 -8.41 8.32 -18.44
N GLY A 29 -9.11 7.20 -18.35
CA GLY A 29 -8.88 6.04 -19.23
C GLY A 29 -7.69 5.14 -18.84
N GLY A 30 -6.94 5.50 -17.79
CA GLY A 30 -5.87 4.66 -17.23
C GLY A 30 -6.38 3.55 -16.31
N VAL A 31 -5.50 2.60 -15.99
CA VAL A 31 -5.77 1.50 -15.06
C VAL A 31 -6.11 2.02 -13.67
N LEU A 32 -5.47 3.10 -13.21
CA LEU A 32 -5.76 3.71 -11.91
C LEU A 32 -7.20 4.24 -11.86
N ALA A 33 -7.64 4.92 -12.91
CA ALA A 33 -9.01 5.41 -13.03
C ALA A 33 -10.02 4.26 -13.01
N GLU A 34 -9.75 3.19 -13.79
CA GLU A 34 -10.60 1.99 -13.79
C GLU A 34 -10.67 1.35 -12.40
N LEU A 35 -9.54 1.19 -11.71
CA LEU A 35 -9.49 0.58 -10.37
C LEU A 35 -10.31 1.35 -9.34
N VAL A 36 -10.28 2.68 -9.40
CA VAL A 36 -11.02 3.55 -8.47
C VAL A 36 -12.52 3.55 -8.78
N SER A 37 -12.92 3.54 -10.06
CA SER A 37 -14.33 3.56 -10.44
C SER A 37 -14.99 2.18 -10.46
N CYS A 38 -14.20 1.09 -10.56
CA CYS A 38 -14.72 -0.27 -10.68
C CYS A 38 -15.41 -0.71 -9.37
N PRO A 39 -16.68 -1.15 -9.43
CA PRO A 39 -17.38 -1.65 -8.26
C PRO A 39 -16.59 -2.77 -7.57
N VAL A 40 -16.51 -2.72 -6.24
CA VAL A 40 -15.67 -3.64 -5.47
C VAL A 40 -16.02 -5.11 -5.70
N GLY A 41 -17.31 -5.45 -5.83
CA GLY A 41 -17.76 -6.79 -6.13
C GLY A 41 -17.24 -7.30 -7.48
N VAL A 42 -17.23 -6.44 -8.51
CA VAL A 42 -16.69 -6.75 -9.85
C VAL A 42 -15.18 -6.94 -9.77
N ARG A 43 -14.47 -6.02 -9.10
CA ARG A 43 -13.01 -6.09 -8.94
C ARG A 43 -12.57 -7.35 -8.20
N LEU A 44 -13.24 -7.70 -7.10
CA LEU A 44 -12.90 -8.86 -6.28
C LEU A 44 -13.37 -10.20 -6.88
N ALA A 45 -14.30 -10.18 -7.84
CA ALA A 45 -14.69 -11.36 -8.60
C ALA A 45 -13.62 -11.84 -9.58
N ARG A 46 -12.72 -10.95 -10.03
CA ARG A 46 -11.58 -11.29 -10.92
C ARG A 46 -10.65 -12.32 -10.25
N PRO A 47 -9.90 -13.12 -11.02
CA PRO A 47 -8.82 -13.96 -10.48
C PRO A 47 -7.81 -13.14 -9.67
N VAL A 48 -7.23 -13.74 -8.63
CA VAL A 48 -6.33 -13.04 -7.70
C VAL A 48 -5.12 -12.45 -8.44
N GLU A 49 -4.57 -13.20 -9.38
CA GLU A 49 -3.43 -12.83 -10.21
C GLU A 49 -3.75 -11.61 -11.06
N ARG A 50 -4.97 -11.55 -11.60
CA ARG A 50 -5.43 -10.38 -12.37
C ARG A 50 -5.57 -9.16 -11.46
N GLN A 51 -6.12 -9.32 -10.26
CA GLN A 51 -6.22 -8.20 -9.31
C GLN A 51 -4.85 -7.66 -8.90
N VAL A 52 -3.86 -8.54 -8.69
CA VAL A 52 -2.47 -8.13 -8.39
C VAL A 52 -1.85 -7.41 -9.59
N ALA A 53 -2.04 -7.91 -10.81
CA ALA A 53 -1.55 -7.23 -12.01
C ALA A 53 -2.18 -5.84 -12.18
N ASP A 54 -3.50 -5.73 -11.99
CA ASP A 54 -4.22 -4.47 -12.10
C ASP A 54 -3.69 -3.44 -11.07
N VAL A 55 -3.57 -3.81 -9.78
CA VAL A 55 -3.09 -2.85 -8.75
C VAL A 55 -1.63 -2.45 -8.96
N LEU A 56 -0.76 -3.35 -9.40
CA LEU A 56 0.61 -2.99 -9.76
C LEU A 56 0.65 -1.99 -10.91
N ALA A 57 -0.17 -2.19 -11.95
CA ALA A 57 -0.27 -1.26 -13.07
C ALA A 57 -0.83 0.10 -12.64
N GLY A 58 -1.92 0.12 -11.86
CA GLY A 58 -2.48 1.36 -11.33
C GLY A 58 -1.51 2.13 -10.43
N TYR A 59 -0.72 1.45 -9.60
CA TYR A 59 0.31 2.10 -8.78
C TYR A 59 1.47 2.66 -9.61
N ARG A 60 1.85 2.01 -10.71
CA ARG A 60 2.83 2.58 -11.67
C ARG A 60 2.31 3.84 -12.33
N GLU A 61 1.01 3.91 -12.65
CA GLU A 61 0.38 5.15 -13.14
C GLU A 61 0.30 6.23 -12.06
N GLN A 62 0.04 5.85 -10.81
CA GLN A 62 -0.08 6.79 -9.69
C GLN A 62 1.28 7.42 -9.30
N PHE A 63 2.37 6.65 -9.41
CA PHE A 63 3.66 7.03 -8.83
C PHE A 63 4.24 8.37 -9.33
N PRO A 64 4.23 8.69 -10.64
CA PRO A 64 4.69 10.01 -11.10
C PRO A 64 3.93 11.19 -10.47
N LEU A 65 2.64 11.00 -10.19
CA LEU A 65 1.80 12.01 -9.54
C LEU A 65 2.15 12.15 -8.05
N ILE A 66 2.45 11.04 -7.37
CA ILE A 66 2.98 11.03 -6.00
C ILE A 66 4.29 11.81 -5.94
N VAL A 67 5.25 11.51 -6.85
CA VAL A 67 6.54 12.23 -6.89
C VAL A 67 6.34 13.72 -7.13
N ARG A 68 5.42 14.10 -8.03
CA ARG A 68 5.10 15.52 -8.27
C ARG A 68 4.61 16.21 -7.01
N ASP A 69 3.65 15.61 -6.31
CA ASP A 69 3.10 16.18 -5.08
C ASP A 69 4.16 16.27 -3.97
N VAL A 70 4.95 15.21 -3.76
CA VAL A 70 6.01 15.16 -2.74
C VAL A 70 7.08 16.22 -2.97
N ARG A 71 7.45 16.48 -4.23
CA ARG A 71 8.41 17.55 -4.59
C ARG A 71 7.91 18.96 -4.28
N ALA A 72 6.59 19.15 -4.16
CA ALA A 72 6.00 20.43 -3.81
C ALA A 72 5.91 20.66 -2.29
N ILE A 73 6.25 19.65 -1.47
CA ILE A 73 6.24 19.75 -0.01
C ILE A 73 7.56 20.35 0.47
N SER A 74 7.47 21.39 1.29
CA SER A 74 8.61 21.96 1.99
C SER A 74 8.91 21.20 3.29
N GLY A 75 10.18 20.88 3.53
CA GLY A 75 10.65 20.23 4.76
C GLY A 75 10.61 18.70 4.72
N PRO A 76 10.94 18.03 5.84
CA PRO A 76 10.96 16.57 5.92
C PRO A 76 9.56 15.97 5.72
N VAL A 77 9.48 14.91 4.91
CA VAL A 77 8.23 14.21 4.60
C VAL A 77 8.43 12.71 4.65
N VAL A 78 7.48 12.02 5.30
CA VAL A 78 7.36 10.56 5.26
C VAL A 78 6.25 10.22 4.28
N VAL A 79 6.62 9.56 3.18
CA VAL A 79 5.68 9.10 2.17
C VAL A 79 5.27 7.68 2.51
N GLU A 80 3.98 7.39 2.54
CA GLU A 80 3.45 6.08 2.92
C GLU A 80 2.33 5.63 1.98
N GLY A 81 2.22 4.32 1.78
CA GLY A 81 1.14 3.69 1.00
C GLY A 81 1.63 2.59 0.07
N ALA A 82 0.70 1.72 -0.37
CA ALA A 82 1.02 0.55 -1.20
C ALA A 82 1.49 0.91 -2.62
N ALA A 83 1.23 2.14 -3.07
CA ALA A 83 1.68 2.63 -4.37
C ALA A 83 3.21 2.84 -4.47
N LEU A 84 3.91 2.81 -3.34
CA LEU A 84 5.38 2.92 -3.26
C LEU A 84 6.02 1.57 -3.58
N LEU A 85 5.95 1.17 -4.85
CA LEU A 85 6.56 -0.06 -5.32
C LEU A 85 8.11 0.05 -5.29
N PRO A 86 8.82 -0.98 -4.82
CA PRO A 86 10.28 -0.96 -4.68
C PRO A 86 11.04 -0.55 -5.93
N GLU A 87 10.64 -1.01 -7.13
CA GLU A 87 11.31 -0.64 -8.38
C GLU A 87 11.15 0.85 -8.71
N LEU A 88 10.01 1.44 -8.34
CA LEU A 88 9.74 2.85 -8.62
C LEU A 88 10.49 3.76 -7.65
N VAL A 89 10.52 3.36 -6.37
CA VAL A 89 11.30 4.05 -5.33
C VAL A 89 12.81 3.99 -5.63
N ALA A 90 13.31 2.83 -6.09
CA ALA A 90 14.68 2.69 -6.57
C ALA A 90 14.96 3.54 -7.81
N GLY A 91 14.07 3.48 -8.81
CA GLY A 91 14.20 4.27 -10.04
C GLY A 91 14.18 5.77 -9.80
N ALA A 92 13.54 6.23 -8.72
CA ALA A 92 13.56 7.62 -8.27
C ALA A 92 14.85 8.01 -7.51
N GLY A 93 15.76 7.07 -7.27
CA GLY A 93 17.05 7.29 -6.60
C GLY A 93 16.97 7.36 -5.07
N VAL A 94 15.91 6.81 -4.45
CA VAL A 94 15.79 6.80 -2.99
C VAL A 94 16.74 5.73 -2.41
N PRO A 95 17.73 6.11 -1.57
CA PRO A 95 18.69 5.16 -1.03
C PRO A 95 18.03 4.18 -0.05
N ALA A 96 18.59 2.98 0.08
CA ALA A 96 18.06 1.92 0.95
C ALA A 96 17.87 2.36 2.41
N ALA A 97 18.75 3.24 2.92
CA ALA A 97 18.66 3.79 4.27
C ALA A 97 17.44 4.71 4.50
N ARG A 98 16.73 5.12 3.45
CA ARG A 98 15.59 6.05 3.52
C ARG A 98 14.25 5.40 3.16
N ALA A 99 14.21 4.09 2.95
CA ALA A 99 13.00 3.38 2.61
C ALA A 99 12.93 2.02 3.33
N VAL A 100 11.73 1.68 3.81
CA VAL A 100 11.45 0.42 4.47
C VAL A 100 10.07 -0.07 4.08
N TRP A 101 9.95 -1.37 3.81
CA TRP A 101 8.67 -2.01 3.50
C TRP A 101 8.21 -2.81 4.71
N LEU A 102 7.07 -2.42 5.27
CA LEU A 102 6.37 -3.18 6.30
C LEU A 102 5.34 -4.06 5.62
N VAL A 103 5.54 -5.37 5.63
CA VAL A 103 4.65 -6.34 4.97
C VAL A 103 3.98 -7.23 6.01
N PRO A 104 2.64 -7.33 6.03
CA PRO A 104 1.96 -8.16 7.02
C PRO A 104 2.08 -9.64 6.68
N THR A 105 2.04 -10.52 7.68
CA THR A 105 1.74 -11.93 7.41
C THR A 105 0.26 -12.08 6.99
N PRO A 106 -0.10 -13.10 6.20
CA PRO A 106 -1.48 -13.32 5.79
C PRO A 106 -2.44 -13.46 6.99
N GLU A 107 -2.03 -14.18 8.03
CA GLU A 107 -2.83 -14.43 9.23
C GLU A 107 -3.06 -13.14 10.02
N PHE A 108 -2.02 -12.31 10.15
CA PHE A 108 -2.14 -11.01 10.79
C PHE A 108 -3.08 -10.11 10.00
N GLN A 109 -2.93 -10.06 8.67
CA GLN A 109 -3.75 -9.23 7.81
C GLN A 109 -5.23 -9.60 7.90
N VAL A 110 -5.57 -10.89 7.80
CA VAL A 110 -6.96 -11.38 7.93
C VAL A 110 -7.54 -10.96 9.28
N ARG A 111 -6.86 -11.34 10.38
CA ARG A 111 -7.31 -11.02 11.75
C ARG A 111 -7.50 -9.53 11.98
N HIS A 112 -6.64 -8.70 11.39
CA HIS A 112 -6.69 -7.25 11.52
C HIS A 112 -7.86 -6.65 10.74
N TYR A 113 -8.10 -7.11 9.52
CA TYR A 113 -9.19 -6.61 8.68
C TYR A 113 -10.57 -7.07 9.15
N GLU A 114 -10.70 -8.27 9.72
CA GLU A 114 -11.96 -8.78 10.29
C GLU A 114 -12.54 -7.90 11.40
N ARG A 115 -11.67 -7.17 12.10
CA ARG A 115 -12.01 -6.25 13.20
C ARG A 115 -12.42 -4.86 12.72
N ARG A 116 -12.26 -4.54 11.43
CA ARG A 116 -12.52 -3.21 10.90
C ARG A 116 -13.93 -3.10 10.35
N THR A 117 -14.71 -2.16 10.89
CA THR A 117 -16.09 -1.90 10.46
C THR A 117 -16.16 -1.58 8.98
N TRP A 118 -15.28 -0.70 8.50
CA TRP A 118 -15.26 -0.29 7.09
C TRP A 118 -15.00 -1.45 6.11
N ALA A 119 -14.27 -2.50 6.51
CA ALA A 119 -14.02 -3.65 5.64
C ALA A 119 -15.31 -4.44 5.38
N ARG A 120 -16.19 -4.51 6.39
CA ARG A 120 -17.53 -5.11 6.26
C ARG A 120 -18.45 -4.20 5.46
N GLU A 121 -18.39 -2.89 5.68
CA GLU A 121 -19.18 -1.90 4.94
C GLU A 121 -18.85 -1.89 3.46
N LEU A 122 -17.56 -1.99 3.11
CA LEU A 122 -17.09 -2.07 1.73
C LEU A 122 -17.70 -3.26 0.99
N LEU A 123 -17.95 -4.38 1.68
CA LEU A 123 -18.46 -5.61 1.08
C LEU A 123 -19.97 -5.79 1.26
N ARG A 124 -20.68 -4.82 1.86
CA ARG A 124 -22.09 -4.94 2.24
C ARG A 124 -23.00 -5.36 1.09
N ASP A 125 -22.80 -4.77 -0.08
CA ASP A 125 -23.64 -4.98 -1.26
C ASP A 125 -23.08 -6.06 -2.20
N VAL A 126 -22.06 -6.81 -1.77
CA VAL A 126 -21.50 -7.92 -2.55
C VAL A 126 -22.28 -9.20 -2.25
N PRO A 127 -22.79 -9.94 -3.26
CA PRO A 127 -23.65 -11.12 -3.05
C PRO A 127 -23.08 -12.24 -2.16
N ASP A 128 -21.75 -12.39 -2.13
CA ASP A 128 -21.04 -13.32 -1.23
C ASP A 128 -19.85 -12.57 -0.59
N PRO A 129 -20.10 -11.83 0.51
CA PRO A 129 -19.10 -10.93 1.11
C PRO A 129 -17.94 -11.72 1.70
N ASP A 130 -18.17 -12.91 2.25
CA ASP A 130 -17.12 -13.74 2.83
C ASP A 130 -16.15 -14.26 1.77
N ARG A 131 -16.67 -14.71 0.62
CA ARG A 131 -15.83 -15.13 -0.50
C ARG A 131 -15.06 -13.95 -1.10
N ALA A 132 -15.70 -12.79 -1.22
CA ALA A 132 -15.04 -11.57 -1.67
C ALA A 132 -13.92 -11.14 -0.71
N PHE A 133 -14.18 -11.19 0.59
CA PHE A 133 -13.19 -10.93 1.64
C PHE A 133 -11.99 -11.88 1.55
N ARG A 134 -12.24 -13.20 1.47
CA ARG A 134 -11.15 -14.20 1.32
C ARG A 134 -10.33 -13.95 0.06
N ARG A 135 -10.95 -13.59 -1.07
CA ARG A 135 -10.24 -13.26 -2.32
C ARG A 135 -9.41 -12.00 -2.18
N TRP A 136 -9.96 -10.97 -1.54
CA TRP A 136 -9.22 -9.76 -1.25
C TRP A 136 -7.99 -10.04 -0.37
N MET A 137 -8.15 -10.77 0.73
CA MET A 137 -7.02 -11.11 1.60
C MET A 137 -5.94 -11.94 0.88
N ARG A 138 -6.34 -12.88 0.01
CA ARG A 138 -5.38 -13.61 -0.85
C ARG A 138 -4.65 -12.68 -1.82
N ARG A 139 -5.34 -11.70 -2.40
CA ARG A 139 -4.74 -10.68 -3.26
C ARG A 139 -3.73 -9.84 -2.51
N ASP A 140 -4.07 -9.33 -1.34
CA ASP A 140 -3.16 -8.49 -0.56
C ASP A 140 -1.94 -9.30 -0.07
N ALA A 141 -2.14 -10.56 0.35
CA ALA A 141 -1.05 -11.46 0.71
C ALA A 141 -0.11 -11.72 -0.49
N ARG A 142 -0.67 -11.97 -1.68
CA ARG A 142 0.15 -12.18 -2.89
C ARG A 142 0.90 -10.91 -3.29
N PHE A 143 0.26 -9.75 -3.21
CA PHE A 143 0.91 -8.47 -3.44
C PHE A 143 2.06 -8.21 -2.47
N ALA A 144 1.85 -8.47 -1.17
CA ALA A 144 2.87 -8.33 -0.14
C ALA A 144 4.10 -9.21 -0.41
N VAL A 145 3.91 -10.45 -0.87
CA VAL A 145 5.02 -11.34 -1.29
C VAL A 145 5.81 -10.72 -2.43
N VAL A 146 5.14 -10.29 -3.51
CA VAL A 146 5.78 -9.68 -4.69
C VAL A 146 6.61 -8.45 -4.29
N VAL A 147 6.04 -7.55 -3.50
CA VAL A 147 6.72 -6.34 -3.03
C VAL A 147 7.89 -6.67 -2.10
N ALA A 148 7.73 -7.63 -1.20
CA ALA A 148 8.79 -8.03 -0.27
C ALA A 148 9.98 -8.67 -1.00
N GLU A 149 9.74 -9.54 -1.97
CA GLU A 149 10.78 -10.18 -2.79
C GLU A 149 11.56 -9.12 -3.58
N GLN A 150 10.84 -8.20 -4.23
CA GLN A 150 11.45 -7.14 -5.03
C GLN A 150 12.23 -6.14 -4.17
N ALA A 151 11.70 -5.73 -3.01
CA ALA A 151 12.39 -4.85 -2.08
C ALA A 151 13.71 -5.47 -1.61
N ARG A 152 13.70 -6.75 -1.22
CA ARG A 152 14.92 -7.48 -0.83
C ARG A 152 15.92 -7.58 -1.98
N ALA A 153 15.47 -7.89 -3.19
CA ALA A 153 16.32 -7.98 -4.37
C ALA A 153 17.01 -6.64 -4.71
N LEU A 154 16.37 -5.51 -4.39
CA LEU A 154 16.91 -4.16 -4.56
C LEU A 154 17.72 -3.67 -3.34
N GLY A 155 17.90 -4.51 -2.31
CA GLY A 155 18.68 -4.17 -1.11
C GLY A 155 17.94 -3.32 -0.08
N TYR A 156 16.62 -3.18 -0.20
CA TYR A 156 15.82 -2.45 0.79
C TYR A 156 15.48 -3.31 2.01
N ARG A 157 15.34 -2.64 3.16
CA ARG A 157 14.88 -3.28 4.39
C ARG A 157 13.41 -3.68 4.26
N VAL A 158 13.11 -4.94 4.56
CA VAL A 158 11.75 -5.47 4.67
C VAL A 158 11.53 -5.96 6.08
N VAL A 159 10.48 -5.46 6.73
CA VAL A 159 10.06 -5.88 8.06
C VAL A 159 8.74 -6.62 7.94
N VAL A 160 8.72 -7.86 8.40
CA VAL A 160 7.49 -8.65 8.45
C VAL A 160 6.72 -8.29 9.73
N VAL A 161 5.42 -8.06 9.59
CA VAL A 161 4.52 -7.70 10.68
C VAL A 161 3.50 -8.82 10.88
N ASP A 162 3.67 -9.59 11.96
CA ASP A 162 2.80 -10.71 12.34
C ASP A 162 1.83 -10.37 13.50
N GLY A 163 1.97 -9.15 14.05
CA GLY A 163 1.20 -8.66 15.18
C GLY A 163 1.73 -9.08 16.55
N SER A 164 2.91 -9.71 16.64
CA SER A 164 3.58 -10.00 17.91
C SER A 164 4.16 -8.73 18.57
N ARG A 165 4.56 -7.75 17.75
CA ARG A 165 5.12 -6.46 18.16
C ARG A 165 4.09 -5.36 18.00
N SER A 166 4.06 -4.45 18.98
CA SER A 166 3.32 -3.20 18.90
C SER A 166 3.90 -2.27 17.83
N ALA A 167 3.12 -1.26 17.42
CA ALA A 167 3.60 -0.25 16.50
C ALA A 167 4.79 0.55 17.08
N ALA A 168 4.85 0.74 18.39
CA ALA A 168 5.98 1.42 19.04
C ALA A 168 7.27 0.59 18.95
N GLU A 169 7.18 -0.73 19.15
CA GLU A 169 8.33 -1.63 19.03
C GLU A 169 8.82 -1.75 17.59
N VAL A 170 7.91 -1.86 16.61
CA VAL A 170 8.27 -1.84 15.19
C VAL A 170 8.93 -0.51 14.82
N PHE A 171 8.41 0.60 15.33
CA PHE A 171 9.00 1.92 15.10
C PHE A 171 10.41 2.03 15.69
N ALA A 172 10.64 1.58 16.93
CA ALA A 172 11.95 1.63 17.58
C ALA A 172 13.01 0.83 16.80
N ASP A 173 12.63 -0.34 16.27
CA ASP A 173 13.47 -1.20 15.42
C ASP A 173 13.94 -0.50 14.12
N LEU A 174 13.23 0.53 13.65
CA LEU A 174 13.64 1.29 12.45
C LEU A 174 14.82 2.23 12.69
N PHE A 175 15.13 2.56 13.96
CA PHE A 175 16.21 3.49 14.34
C PHE A 175 17.41 2.80 15.02
N GLY A 176 17.28 1.51 15.34
CA GLY A 176 18.39 0.66 15.81
C GLY A 176 19.18 0.09 14.64
#